data_AF-K4IRT6-F1
#
_entry.id   AF-K4IRT6-F1
#
_cell.length_a   1.000
_cell.length_b   1.000
_cell.length_c   1.000
_cell.angle_alpha   90.00
_cell.angle_beta   90.00
_cell.angle_gamma   90.00
#
_symmetry.space_group_name_H-M   'P 1'
#
loop_
_entity.id
_entity.type
_entity.pdbx_description
1 polymer ?
#
loop_
_entity_poly.entity_id
_entity_poly.type
_entity_poly.pdbx_seq_one_letter_code
_entity_poly.pdbx_strand_id
1 'polypeptide(L)'
;MLYIKFEIKDSSRFEDFQKLYDHMVKVRQPGFKFDDVGPEFDWDGMKSQEEVDAAVEELNTFLDHQVEPEIYRCKALLPNYVKVFLESYLQGGNESLESFGSQDVVSIFNYLEYGFEVEMDTLKKINDHLGIVKFSTANYPFGGMERFIMTLAAYDLKPVACFDGFNECDIKWTTTHEYDSVVSLKKNRFSMIKNLISNSFFKKLSFLMLLLISSHALAQMDTSTYVLNNSLEKKNKESLLVLDKPEFPSPEKELLFFFSETYFFDLHNYSGNVQKVDNVRLVYHPDERIISADTSSFEFENHAFKDLRISRKPIIDHIGVDSIAKKGNTVQLFHFDEEMDYVYQVYELKDAQIVTSADLTSVLYYSTEYTYNKKNKLLKVITTDDYNNKEIETATYNKNGTIRSKKSFETSDGISITTTTYSYKNKLLTQVETHSVLYFVPLDKEQKPIEKINYSKYTDDDTFINLNTVDFLYNDKNELVKVVENSKGFSKNEGVNYKNMQTFDLEYKSNKLIIIASLPENRRYEYIFDEHANTKEINSYVVENDETWLHKKTTFKILYRE
;
A
#
# COMPACT_ATOMS: atom_id res chain seq x y z
N MET A 1 15.53 -12.64 17.03
CA MET A 1 16.76 -13.24 16.49
C MET A 1 16.48 -13.95 15.17
N LEU A 2 16.86 -13.27 14.11
CA LEU A 2 16.90 -13.63 12.71
C LEU A 2 18.34 -14.02 12.35
N TYR A 3 18.55 -14.62 11.18
CA TYR A 3 19.91 -14.80 10.66
C TYR A 3 19.99 -14.86 9.14
N ILE A 4 21.16 -14.54 8.59
CA ILE A 4 21.58 -14.90 7.22
C ILE A 4 22.93 -15.60 7.31
N LYS A 5 23.04 -16.79 6.71
CA LYS A 5 24.29 -17.51 6.43
C LYS A 5 24.71 -17.25 5.00
N PHE A 6 26.00 -17.03 4.77
CA PHE A 6 26.54 -16.67 3.46
C PHE A 6 27.90 -17.31 3.18
N GLU A 7 28.19 -17.57 1.91
CA GLU A 7 29.52 -17.98 1.46
C GLU A 7 30.54 -16.84 1.62
N ILE A 8 31.77 -17.17 2.00
CA ILE A 8 32.91 -16.24 1.98
C ILE A 8 33.83 -16.69 0.85
N LYS A 9 33.81 -15.95 -0.27
CA LYS A 9 34.63 -16.26 -1.46
C LYS A 9 35.99 -15.57 -1.43
N ASP A 10 36.04 -14.41 -0.80
CA ASP A 10 37.24 -13.61 -0.56
C ASP A 10 37.15 -13.06 0.88
N SER A 11 38.24 -13.17 1.65
CA SER A 11 38.26 -12.66 3.02
C SER A 11 38.44 -11.13 3.10
N SER A 12 39.05 -10.50 2.10
CA SER A 12 39.16 -9.03 2.04
C SER A 12 37.79 -8.38 1.88
N ARG A 13 36.91 -9.00 1.08
CA ARG A 13 35.49 -8.64 0.94
C ARG A 13 34.71 -8.74 2.24
N PHE A 14 34.97 -9.78 3.04
CA PHE A 14 34.39 -9.91 4.38
C PHE A 14 34.86 -8.77 5.31
N GLU A 15 36.14 -8.42 5.25
CA GLU A 15 36.71 -7.33 6.04
C GLU A 15 36.19 -5.95 5.60
N ASP A 16 35.91 -5.76 4.31
CA ASP A 16 35.19 -4.58 3.80
C ASP A 16 33.73 -4.55 4.28
N PHE A 17 33.00 -5.67 4.25
CA PHE A 17 31.63 -5.73 4.80
C PHE A 17 31.60 -5.51 6.31
N GLN A 18 32.60 -5.99 7.03
CA GLN A 18 32.69 -5.80 8.48
C GLN A 18 32.77 -4.31 8.87
N LYS A 19 33.40 -3.45 8.05
CA LYS A 19 33.41 -1.98 8.27
C LYS A 19 32.00 -1.39 8.20
N LEU A 20 31.19 -1.85 7.24
CA LEU A 20 29.78 -1.46 7.10
C LEU A 20 28.93 -1.99 8.27
N TYR A 21 29.13 -3.26 8.66
CA TYR A 21 28.46 -3.85 9.82
C TYR A 21 28.77 -3.09 11.11
N ASP A 22 30.05 -2.82 11.39
CA ASP A 22 30.49 -2.10 12.59
C ASP A 22 29.95 -0.65 12.59
N HIS A 23 29.76 -0.03 11.43
CA HIS A 23 29.05 1.25 11.28
C HIS A 23 27.55 1.13 11.58
N MET A 24 26.86 0.15 11.01
CA MET A 24 25.44 -0.13 11.30
C MET A 24 25.18 -0.38 12.80
N VAL A 25 26.11 -1.04 13.49
CA VAL A 25 26.08 -1.22 14.96
C VAL A 25 26.22 0.12 15.69
N LYS A 26 27.18 0.97 15.27
CA LYS A 26 27.45 2.28 15.89
C LYS A 26 26.28 3.24 15.81
N VAL A 27 25.69 3.44 14.62
CA VAL A 27 24.60 4.41 14.42
C VAL A 27 23.34 4.09 15.23
N ARG A 28 23.20 2.84 15.69
CA ARG A 28 22.10 2.35 16.53
C ARG A 28 22.38 2.45 18.04
N GLN A 29 23.55 2.92 18.48
CA GLN A 29 23.86 3.05 19.91
C GLN A 29 23.18 4.29 20.53
N PRO A 30 22.57 4.19 21.72
CA PRO A 30 21.97 5.34 22.39
C PRO A 30 22.98 6.47 22.63
N GLY A 31 22.66 7.67 22.13
CA GLY A 31 23.54 8.83 22.22
C GLY A 31 24.66 8.89 21.19
N PHE A 32 24.67 8.00 20.18
CA PHE A 32 25.50 8.17 18.99
C PHE A 32 25.21 9.51 18.31
N LYS A 33 26.27 10.12 17.79
CA LYS A 33 26.25 11.25 16.87
C LYS A 33 27.26 10.98 15.76
N PHE A 34 27.06 11.59 14.61
CA PHE A 34 28.13 11.67 13.61
C PHE A 34 29.24 12.60 14.12
N ASP A 35 30.44 12.46 13.54
CA ASP A 35 31.58 13.31 13.90
C ASP A 35 31.42 14.69 13.27
N ASP A 36 30.53 15.50 13.86
CA ASP A 36 30.28 16.91 13.52
C ASP A 36 31.47 17.83 13.88
N VAL A 37 32.53 17.26 14.46
CA VAL A 37 33.74 17.96 14.91
C VAL A 37 34.66 18.21 13.71
N GLY A 38 34.61 19.44 13.18
CA GLY A 38 35.53 19.89 12.15
C GLY A 38 36.99 19.97 12.62
N PRO A 39 37.95 20.03 11.67
CA PRO A 39 39.37 20.12 11.99
C PRO A 39 39.71 21.37 12.82
N GLU A 40 40.46 21.19 13.91
CA GLU A 40 40.96 22.27 14.76
C GLU A 40 42.31 22.79 14.24
N PHE A 41 42.36 24.08 13.87
CA PHE A 41 43.56 24.72 13.33
C PHE A 41 44.13 25.79 14.29
N ASP A 42 45.43 25.73 14.56
CA ASP A 42 46.18 26.80 15.22
C ASP A 42 46.55 27.90 14.20
N TRP A 43 45.56 28.72 13.83
CA TRP A 43 45.72 29.82 12.86
C TRP A 43 46.80 30.84 13.27
N ASP A 44 47.04 31.03 14.57
CA ASP A 44 48.07 31.94 15.10
C ASP A 44 49.49 31.30 15.07
N GLY A 45 49.57 29.98 14.96
CA GLY A 45 50.82 29.20 14.92
C GLY A 45 51.45 29.05 13.52
N MET A 46 50.65 29.17 12.45
CA MET A 46 51.06 29.03 11.04
C MET A 46 52.02 30.14 10.61
N LYS A 47 53.04 29.81 9.81
CA LYS A 47 54.16 30.72 9.47
C LYS A 47 54.45 30.86 7.98
N SER A 48 53.78 30.06 7.15
CA SER A 48 53.90 30.06 5.70
C SER A 48 52.51 30.09 5.06
N GLN A 49 52.44 30.60 3.82
CA GLN A 49 51.20 30.55 3.05
C GLN A 49 50.82 29.10 2.72
N GLU A 50 51.79 28.20 2.55
CA GLU A 50 51.58 26.78 2.26
C GLU A 50 50.85 26.04 3.40
N GLU A 51 51.14 26.37 4.67
CA GLU A 51 50.39 25.86 5.82
C GLU A 51 48.95 26.39 5.87
N VAL A 52 48.74 27.66 5.53
CA VAL A 52 47.41 28.31 5.51
C VAL A 52 46.55 27.79 4.36
N ASP A 53 47.12 27.65 3.16
CA ASP A 53 46.42 27.15 1.98
C ASP A 53 45.98 25.70 2.19
N ALA A 54 46.84 24.85 2.79
CA ALA A 54 46.50 23.48 3.13
C ALA A 54 45.39 23.38 4.21
N ALA A 55 45.44 24.22 5.24
CA ALA A 55 44.38 24.28 6.26
C ALA A 55 43.04 24.77 5.68
N VAL A 56 43.06 25.70 4.73
CA VAL A 56 41.87 26.16 4.00
C VAL A 56 41.35 25.08 3.05
N GLU A 57 42.22 24.31 2.39
CA GLU A 57 41.82 23.15 1.58
C GLU A 57 41.17 22.05 2.42
N GLU A 58 41.73 21.72 3.59
CA GLU A 58 41.17 20.77 4.55
C GLU A 58 39.83 21.26 5.13
N LEU A 59 39.72 22.55 5.49
CA LEU A 59 38.48 23.15 5.96
C LEU A 59 37.38 23.15 4.90
N ASN A 60 37.69 23.54 3.66
CA ASN A 60 36.73 23.52 2.56
C ASN A 60 36.30 22.08 2.24
N THR A 61 37.24 21.13 2.24
CA THR A 61 36.95 19.70 2.07
C THR A 61 36.00 19.18 3.16
N PHE A 62 36.21 19.57 4.43
CA PHE A 62 35.27 19.25 5.51
C PHE A 62 33.90 19.89 5.28
N LEU A 63 33.84 21.17 4.91
CA LEU A 63 32.57 21.88 4.68
C LEU A 63 31.78 21.29 3.50
N ASP A 64 32.44 20.95 2.40
CA ASP A 64 31.82 20.26 1.25
C ASP A 64 31.28 18.88 1.66
N HIS A 65 31.98 18.15 2.53
CA HIS A 65 31.49 16.90 3.11
C HIS A 65 30.31 17.07 4.08
N GLN A 66 30.05 18.29 4.59
CA GLN A 66 28.87 18.60 5.42
C GLN A 66 27.65 19.07 4.61
N VAL A 67 27.76 19.26 3.28
CA VAL A 67 26.61 19.61 2.42
C VAL A 67 25.72 18.39 2.16
N GLU A 68 26.33 17.22 1.92
CA GLU A 68 25.66 15.94 1.66
C GLU A 68 26.35 14.80 2.45
N PRO A 69 26.30 14.81 3.80
CA PRO A 69 27.16 13.97 4.64
C PRO A 69 26.87 12.48 4.49
N GLU A 70 25.63 12.08 4.22
CA GLU A 70 25.26 10.70 3.85
C GLU A 70 25.91 10.25 2.53
N ILE A 71 26.04 11.13 1.55
CA ILE A 71 26.74 10.82 0.30
C ILE A 71 28.25 10.64 0.56
N TYR A 72 28.85 11.43 1.47
CA TYR A 72 30.22 11.21 1.90
C TYR A 72 30.41 9.89 2.67
N ARG A 73 29.54 9.58 3.64
CA ARG A 73 29.57 8.30 4.38
C ARG A 73 29.40 7.10 3.44
N CYS A 74 28.43 7.15 2.52
CA CYS A 74 28.23 6.17 1.46
C CYS A 74 29.48 6.03 0.56
N LYS A 75 30.11 7.16 0.19
CA LYS A 75 31.36 7.16 -0.59
C LYS A 75 32.49 6.42 0.13
N ALA A 76 32.66 6.65 1.44
CA ALA A 76 33.74 6.09 2.25
C ALA A 76 33.52 4.63 2.71
N LEU A 77 32.27 4.23 3.04
CA LEU A 77 31.96 2.92 3.62
C LEU A 77 31.64 1.84 2.58
N LEU A 78 31.14 2.20 1.40
CA LEU A 78 30.89 1.25 0.31
C LEU A 78 32.03 1.29 -0.71
N PRO A 79 32.86 0.23 -0.86
CA PRO A 79 33.86 0.16 -1.92
C PRO A 79 33.26 0.31 -3.33
N ASN A 80 34.07 0.77 -4.30
CA ASN A 80 33.56 1.06 -5.65
C ASN A 80 32.89 -0.14 -6.35
N TYR A 81 33.36 -1.37 -6.09
CA TYR A 81 32.77 -2.58 -6.65
C TYR A 81 31.35 -2.86 -6.09
N VAL A 82 31.09 -2.49 -4.82
CA VAL A 82 29.77 -2.57 -4.19
C VAL A 82 28.82 -1.56 -4.83
N LYS A 83 29.28 -0.31 -5.03
CA LYS A 83 28.49 0.72 -5.72
C LYS A 83 28.06 0.28 -7.12
N VAL A 84 29.02 -0.18 -7.94
CA VAL A 84 28.74 -0.67 -9.30
C VAL A 84 27.77 -1.87 -9.32
N PHE A 85 27.84 -2.78 -8.35
CA PHE A 85 26.86 -3.87 -8.21
C PHE A 85 25.46 -3.32 -7.89
N LEU A 86 25.36 -2.43 -6.89
CA LEU A 86 24.07 -1.87 -6.45
C LEU A 86 23.44 -0.94 -7.51
N GLU A 87 24.25 -0.18 -8.25
CA GLU A 87 23.83 0.56 -9.45
C GLU A 87 23.25 -0.37 -10.51
N SER A 88 23.93 -1.50 -10.80
CA SER A 88 23.46 -2.49 -11.77
C SER A 88 22.21 -3.26 -11.31
N TYR A 89 22.01 -3.41 -10.00
CA TYR A 89 20.80 -3.98 -9.40
C TYR A 89 19.61 -3.02 -9.56
N LEU A 90 19.79 -1.73 -9.21
CA LEU A 90 18.76 -0.70 -9.33
C LEU A 90 18.34 -0.42 -10.78
N GLN A 91 19.27 -0.55 -11.74
CA GLN A 91 19.00 -0.47 -13.17
C GLN A 91 18.31 -1.74 -13.73
N GLY A 92 18.15 -2.80 -12.93
CA GLY A 92 17.67 -4.11 -13.38
C GLY A 92 16.19 -4.20 -13.72
N GLY A 93 15.37 -3.24 -13.30
CA GLY A 93 13.93 -3.21 -13.60
C GLY A 93 13.06 -4.14 -12.74
N ASN A 94 13.46 -4.44 -11.50
CA ASN A 94 12.59 -5.15 -10.55
C ASN A 94 11.36 -4.28 -10.23
N GLU A 95 10.16 -4.75 -10.60
CA GLU A 95 8.88 -4.07 -10.38
C GLU A 95 8.59 -3.81 -8.88
N SER A 96 9.23 -4.56 -7.97
CA SER A 96 9.18 -4.37 -6.52
C SER A 96 9.83 -3.08 -6.00
N LEU A 97 10.60 -2.35 -6.82
CA LEU A 97 11.36 -1.17 -6.39
C LEU A 97 10.55 0.14 -6.38
N GLU A 98 9.38 0.22 -7.02
CA GLU A 98 8.65 1.49 -7.20
C GLU A 98 8.09 2.10 -5.91
N SER A 99 7.90 1.30 -4.85
CA SER A 99 7.28 1.74 -3.59
C SER A 99 8.21 2.49 -2.64
N PHE A 100 9.48 2.70 -3.01
CA PHE A 100 10.49 3.31 -2.14
C PHE A 100 11.26 4.45 -2.83
N GLY A 101 11.42 5.58 -2.13
CA GLY A 101 12.04 6.79 -2.67
C GLY A 101 13.50 6.61 -3.13
N SER A 102 13.82 7.33 -4.22
CA SER A 102 15.13 7.46 -4.89
C SER A 102 15.83 6.16 -5.30
N GLN A 103 15.94 5.94 -6.62
CA GLN A 103 16.57 4.77 -7.24
C GLN A 103 18.11 4.89 -7.28
N ASP A 104 18.76 5.08 -6.12
CA ASP A 104 20.22 5.21 -6.02
C ASP A 104 20.86 4.42 -4.85
N VAL A 105 22.18 4.31 -4.88
CA VAL A 105 22.96 3.57 -3.87
C VAL A 105 22.92 4.28 -2.51
N VAL A 106 22.76 5.60 -2.49
CA VAL A 106 22.64 6.39 -1.25
C VAL A 106 21.35 6.00 -0.52
N SER A 107 20.27 5.70 -1.24
CA SER A 107 18.99 5.27 -0.66
C SER A 107 19.05 3.85 -0.09
N ILE A 108 19.86 2.96 -0.67
CA ILE A 108 20.20 1.66 -0.06
C ILE A 108 21.07 1.89 1.20
N PHE A 109 22.07 2.78 1.15
CA PHE A 109 22.92 3.09 2.29
C PHE A 109 22.14 3.71 3.46
N ASN A 110 21.28 4.69 3.20
CA ASN A 110 20.40 5.33 4.19
C ASN A 110 19.39 4.32 4.78
N TYR A 111 18.92 3.35 3.99
CA TYR A 111 18.13 2.24 4.52
C TYR A 111 18.96 1.38 5.50
N LEU A 112 20.24 1.09 5.21
CA LEU A 112 21.10 0.34 6.15
C LEU A 112 21.45 1.15 7.41
N GLU A 113 21.63 2.47 7.30
CA GLU A 113 21.84 3.34 8.47
C GLU A 113 20.59 3.40 9.35
N TYR A 114 19.43 3.76 8.79
CA TYR A 114 18.23 4.13 9.56
C TYR A 114 17.01 3.21 9.33
N GLY A 115 16.71 2.86 8.08
CA GLY A 115 15.46 2.16 7.72
C GLY A 115 15.40 0.67 8.03
N PHE A 116 16.53 0.03 8.31
CA PHE A 116 16.60 -1.39 8.68
C PHE A 116 16.46 -1.52 10.20
N GLU A 117 15.20 -1.59 10.67
CA GLU A 117 14.78 -1.60 12.08
C GLU A 117 15.14 -2.91 12.81
N VAL A 118 16.45 -3.16 12.96
CA VAL A 118 17.00 -4.34 13.62
C VAL A 118 18.16 -3.98 14.55
N GLU A 119 18.25 -4.66 15.69
CA GLU A 119 19.42 -4.71 16.56
C GLU A 119 20.44 -5.72 15.98
N MET A 120 21.66 -5.27 15.70
CA MET A 120 22.67 -6.09 15.02
C MET A 120 23.43 -7.00 16.01
N ASP A 121 22.81 -8.14 16.37
CA ASP A 121 23.28 -9.11 17.37
C ASP A 121 24.74 -9.58 17.19
N THR A 122 25.13 -10.06 16.00
CA THR A 122 26.47 -10.68 15.77
C THR A 122 26.79 -10.85 14.28
N LEU A 123 27.97 -10.37 13.84
CA LEU A 123 28.65 -10.84 12.62
C LEU A 123 29.75 -11.85 13.00
N LYS A 124 29.84 -13.00 12.31
CA LYS A 124 30.87 -14.02 12.60
C LYS A 124 31.21 -14.91 11.39
N LYS A 125 32.51 -15.17 11.16
CA LYS A 125 32.97 -16.32 10.35
C LYS A 125 32.69 -17.64 11.11
N ILE A 126 31.91 -18.54 10.52
CA ILE A 126 31.71 -19.92 11.03
C ILE A 126 32.94 -20.77 10.68
N ASN A 127 33.46 -20.59 9.46
CA ASN A 127 34.74 -21.11 8.98
C ASN A 127 35.24 -20.21 7.82
N ASP A 128 36.34 -20.58 7.17
CA ASP A 128 36.99 -19.79 6.11
C ASP A 128 36.13 -19.56 4.85
N HIS A 129 35.05 -20.33 4.68
CA HIS A 129 34.15 -20.30 3.51
C HIS A 129 32.69 -19.96 3.86
N LEU A 130 32.35 -19.79 5.14
CA LEU A 130 30.98 -19.57 5.58
C LEU A 130 30.93 -18.55 6.72
N GLY A 131 30.16 -17.48 6.52
CA GLY A 131 29.81 -16.51 7.56
C GLY A 131 28.36 -16.64 8.00
N ILE A 132 28.05 -16.00 9.12
CA ILE A 132 26.70 -15.74 9.58
C ILE A 132 26.61 -14.32 10.13
N VAL A 133 25.54 -13.63 9.78
CA VAL A 133 25.09 -12.42 10.45
C VAL A 133 23.78 -12.73 11.17
N LYS A 134 23.65 -12.23 12.39
CA LYS A 134 22.47 -12.33 13.24
C LYS A 134 22.03 -10.93 13.65
N PHE A 135 20.73 -10.78 13.78
CA PHE A 135 20.09 -9.55 14.20
C PHE A 135 18.73 -9.87 14.82
N SER A 136 18.25 -9.01 15.71
CA SER A 136 16.95 -9.13 16.35
C SER A 136 16.11 -7.89 16.06
N THR A 137 14.80 -7.98 16.21
CA THR A 137 13.89 -6.85 16.04
C THR A 137 12.74 -6.99 17.03
N ALA A 138 12.19 -5.87 17.44
CA ALA A 138 10.98 -5.80 18.26
C ALA A 138 9.71 -5.82 17.39
N ASN A 139 9.83 -5.50 16.11
CA ASN A 139 8.73 -5.34 15.16
C ASN A 139 8.62 -6.59 14.27
N TYR A 140 7.41 -7.11 14.09
CA TYR A 140 7.13 -8.16 13.10
C TYR A 140 5.82 -7.84 12.36
N PRO A 141 5.72 -7.99 11.03
CA PRO A 141 6.82 -8.24 10.09
C PRO A 141 7.92 -7.17 10.13
N PHE A 142 9.10 -7.51 9.61
CA PHE A 142 10.15 -6.53 9.31
C PHE A 142 10.39 -6.54 7.79
N GLY A 143 10.30 -5.37 7.17
CA GLY A 143 10.47 -5.22 5.72
C GLY A 143 11.93 -5.27 5.27
N GLY A 144 12.13 -5.32 3.95
CA GLY A 144 13.41 -4.96 3.31
C GLY A 144 14.61 -5.88 3.57
N MET A 145 14.39 -7.14 4.01
CA MET A 145 15.43 -8.17 4.10
C MET A 145 16.21 -8.32 2.77
N GLU A 146 15.52 -8.22 1.63
CA GLU A 146 16.08 -8.25 0.27
C GLU A 146 17.24 -7.26 0.09
N ARG A 147 17.09 -6.01 0.58
CA ARG A 147 18.13 -4.98 0.48
C ARG A 147 19.41 -5.37 1.21
N PHE A 148 19.28 -6.05 2.35
CA PHE A 148 20.42 -6.55 3.11
C PHE A 148 21.03 -7.81 2.48
N ILE A 149 20.21 -8.67 1.87
CA ILE A 149 20.66 -9.81 1.04
C ILE A 149 21.44 -9.34 -0.20
N MET A 150 20.96 -8.31 -0.90
CA MET A 150 21.65 -7.70 -2.05
C MET A 150 22.92 -6.96 -1.63
N THR A 151 22.92 -6.31 -0.46
CA THR A 151 24.13 -5.74 0.12
C THR A 151 25.17 -6.84 0.37
N LEU A 152 24.82 -7.95 1.02
CA LEU A 152 25.73 -9.09 1.18
C LEU A 152 26.24 -9.64 -0.16
N ALA A 153 25.36 -9.78 -1.17
CA ALA A 153 25.75 -10.20 -2.52
C ALA A 153 26.73 -9.22 -3.20
N ALA A 154 26.56 -7.91 -3.00
CA ALA A 154 27.45 -6.86 -3.52
C ALA A 154 28.86 -6.89 -2.92
N TYR A 155 29.01 -7.44 -1.71
CA TYR A 155 30.30 -7.77 -1.10
C TYR A 155 30.81 -9.17 -1.47
N ASP A 156 30.32 -9.81 -2.54
CA ASP A 156 30.62 -11.22 -2.92
C ASP A 156 30.25 -12.26 -1.81
N LEU A 157 29.62 -11.83 -0.71
CA LEU A 157 29.22 -12.65 0.44
C LEU A 157 27.87 -13.32 0.17
N LYS A 158 27.80 -14.15 -0.89
CA LYS A 158 26.56 -14.78 -1.40
C LYS A 158 25.75 -15.46 -0.28
N PRO A 159 24.55 -14.95 0.09
CA PRO A 159 23.63 -15.62 1.01
C PRO A 159 23.21 -17.01 0.51
N VAL A 160 23.18 -18.00 1.41
CA VAL A 160 22.82 -19.40 1.09
C VAL A 160 21.71 -19.96 1.97
N ALA A 161 21.44 -19.37 3.13
CA ALA A 161 20.26 -19.68 3.92
C ALA A 161 19.94 -18.54 4.90
N CYS A 162 18.67 -18.34 5.24
CA CYS A 162 18.23 -17.39 6.26
C CYS A 162 17.25 -18.03 7.27
N PHE A 163 16.96 -17.27 8.33
CA PHE A 163 15.78 -17.47 9.16
C PHE A 163 15.01 -16.14 9.19
N ASP A 164 13.82 -16.15 8.61
CA ASP A 164 12.93 -15.00 8.35
C ASP A 164 11.98 -14.67 9.52
N GLY A 165 12.07 -15.43 10.62
CA GLY A 165 11.18 -15.32 11.78
C GLY A 165 10.23 -16.51 11.93
N PHE A 166 9.86 -17.15 10.82
CA PHE A 166 9.02 -18.34 10.80
C PHE A 166 9.78 -19.60 10.36
N ASN A 167 10.51 -19.52 9.25
CA ASN A 167 11.08 -20.64 8.53
C ASN A 167 12.61 -20.56 8.44
N GLU A 168 13.27 -21.72 8.43
CA GLU A 168 14.65 -21.81 7.94
C GLU A 168 14.58 -22.03 6.43
N CYS A 169 15.08 -21.08 5.65
CA CYS A 169 14.93 -21.03 4.20
C CYS A 169 16.31 -21.15 3.51
N ASP A 170 16.40 -22.02 2.51
CA ASP A 170 17.60 -22.21 1.68
C ASP A 170 17.54 -21.28 0.47
N ILE A 171 18.55 -20.45 0.27
CA ILE A 171 18.62 -19.41 -0.78
C ILE A 171 19.34 -19.97 -2.03
N LYS A 172 18.73 -19.83 -3.21
CA LYS A 172 19.27 -20.34 -4.48
C LYS A 172 19.32 -19.24 -5.53
N TRP A 173 20.51 -18.69 -5.75
CA TRP A 173 20.76 -17.69 -6.78
C TRP A 173 20.51 -18.24 -8.18
N THR A 174 19.55 -17.65 -8.89
CA THR A 174 19.26 -17.94 -10.30
C THR A 174 20.12 -17.06 -11.21
N THR A 175 20.34 -15.79 -10.82
CA THR A 175 21.18 -14.82 -11.55
C THR A 175 22.18 -14.11 -10.61
N THR A 176 22.67 -12.94 -11.01
CA THR A 176 23.46 -12.05 -10.14
C THR A 176 22.57 -11.34 -9.12
N HIS A 177 21.31 -11.05 -9.48
CA HIS A 177 20.37 -10.20 -8.75
C HIS A 177 19.08 -10.93 -8.32
N GLU A 178 18.86 -12.16 -8.78
CA GLU A 178 17.68 -12.96 -8.44
C GLU A 178 18.06 -14.22 -7.64
N TYR A 179 17.18 -14.64 -6.73
CA TYR A 179 17.28 -15.90 -6.00
C TYR A 179 15.90 -16.48 -5.65
N ASP A 180 15.78 -17.80 -5.64
CA ASP A 180 14.63 -18.47 -5.01
C ASP A 180 14.89 -18.59 -3.49
N SER A 181 13.87 -18.31 -2.68
CA SER A 181 13.83 -18.70 -1.26
C SER A 181 13.06 -20.01 -1.12
N VAL A 182 13.66 -21.06 -0.54
CA VAL A 182 13.01 -22.37 -0.42
C VAL A 182 12.94 -22.83 1.04
N VAL A 183 11.74 -22.87 1.60
CA VAL A 183 11.48 -23.36 2.97
C VAL A 183 12.06 -24.76 3.18
N SER A 184 13.00 -24.88 4.11
CA SER A 184 13.79 -26.09 4.34
C SER A 184 13.00 -27.11 5.17
N LEU A 185 12.06 -27.80 4.50
CA LEU A 185 11.12 -28.77 5.07
C LEU A 185 11.85 -29.95 5.77
N LYS A 186 12.08 -29.81 7.08
CA LYS A 186 12.52 -30.90 7.96
C LYS A 186 11.59 -32.11 7.76
N LYS A 187 12.15 -33.24 7.28
CA LYS A 187 11.41 -34.45 6.87
C LYS A 187 10.46 -34.97 7.96
N ASN A 188 9.21 -34.52 7.90
CA ASN A 188 8.18 -34.87 8.85
C ASN A 188 7.74 -36.34 8.65
N ARG A 189 7.43 -37.06 9.74
CA ARG A 189 7.26 -38.53 9.74
C ARG A 189 6.01 -39.03 8.99
N PHE A 190 5.19 -38.12 8.47
CA PHE A 190 3.91 -38.40 7.81
C PHE A 190 4.03 -38.87 6.34
N SER A 191 5.20 -38.81 5.71
CA SER A 191 5.41 -39.28 4.33
C SER A 191 5.01 -40.76 4.12
N MET A 192 5.08 -41.57 5.19
CA MET A 192 4.68 -42.98 5.18
C MET A 192 3.16 -43.18 4.95
N ILE A 193 2.31 -42.18 5.25
CA ILE A 193 0.86 -42.26 5.07
C ILE A 193 0.44 -41.98 3.62
N LYS A 194 1.17 -41.11 2.89
CA LYS A 194 0.84 -40.76 1.49
C LYS A 194 0.84 -41.98 0.55
N ASN A 195 1.67 -42.99 0.85
CA ASN A 195 1.70 -44.26 0.09
C ASN A 195 0.50 -45.18 0.32
N LEU A 196 -0.32 -44.97 1.36
CA LEU A 196 -1.49 -45.82 1.64
C LEU A 196 -2.73 -45.43 0.81
N ILE A 197 -2.78 -44.18 0.34
CA ILE A 197 -3.96 -43.56 -0.29
C ILE A 197 -3.93 -43.68 -1.84
N SER A 198 -2.79 -44.06 -2.42
CA SER A 198 -2.59 -44.15 -3.88
C SER A 198 -3.33 -45.31 -4.58
N ASN A 199 -4.07 -46.13 -3.84
CA ASN A 199 -4.57 -47.42 -4.34
C ASN A 199 -5.77 -47.27 -5.29
N SER A 200 -5.76 -48.01 -6.40
CA SER A 200 -6.41 -47.59 -7.66
C SER A 200 -7.95 -47.70 -7.73
N PHE A 201 -8.61 -48.15 -6.66
CA PHE A 201 -10.04 -48.50 -6.69
C PHE A 201 -10.97 -47.27 -6.75
N PHE A 202 -10.67 -46.22 -5.99
CA PHE A 202 -11.56 -45.05 -5.88
C PHE A 202 -11.67 -44.21 -7.17
N LYS A 203 -10.58 -44.10 -7.95
CA LYS A 203 -10.58 -43.29 -9.20
C LYS A 203 -11.59 -43.79 -10.24
N LYS A 204 -11.91 -45.09 -10.26
CA LYS A 204 -12.84 -45.67 -11.25
C LYS A 204 -14.32 -45.45 -10.89
N LEU A 205 -14.66 -45.27 -9.62
CA LEU A 205 -16.06 -45.11 -9.19
C LEU A 205 -16.58 -43.67 -9.42
N SER A 206 -15.73 -42.66 -9.23
CA SER A 206 -16.10 -41.25 -9.41
C SER A 206 -16.47 -40.91 -10.86
N PHE A 207 -15.72 -41.46 -11.83
CA PHE A 207 -15.88 -41.13 -13.26
C PHE A 207 -17.23 -41.57 -13.84
N LEU A 208 -17.90 -42.56 -13.24
CA LEU A 208 -19.19 -43.07 -13.71
C LEU A 208 -20.38 -42.18 -13.26
N MET A 209 -20.23 -41.42 -12.16
CA MET A 209 -21.28 -40.52 -11.65
C MET A 209 -21.38 -39.20 -12.43
N LEU A 210 -20.26 -38.69 -12.98
CA LEU A 210 -20.26 -37.42 -13.73
C LEU A 210 -21.05 -37.51 -15.05
N LEU A 211 -21.11 -38.69 -15.67
CA LEU A 211 -21.73 -38.92 -16.98
C LEU A 211 -23.28 -38.95 -16.97
N LEU A 212 -23.92 -38.87 -15.80
CA LEU A 212 -25.39 -39.00 -15.65
C LEU A 212 -26.12 -37.67 -15.40
N ILE A 213 -25.41 -36.54 -15.30
CA ILE A 213 -25.99 -35.25 -14.87
C ILE A 213 -26.06 -34.22 -16.03
N SER A 214 -25.31 -34.41 -17.12
CA SER A 214 -25.15 -33.42 -18.19
C SER A 214 -26.15 -33.59 -19.36
N SER A 215 -27.44 -33.31 -19.14
CA SER A 215 -28.38 -33.05 -20.25
C SER A 215 -29.58 -32.17 -19.85
N HIS A 216 -30.12 -31.41 -20.82
CA HIS A 216 -31.22 -30.42 -20.73
C HIS A 216 -30.84 -29.10 -20.00
N ALA A 217 -31.13 -27.88 -20.49
CA ALA A 217 -31.52 -27.39 -21.83
C ALA A 217 -31.31 -25.85 -21.93
N LEU A 218 -31.28 -25.28 -23.16
CA LEU A 218 -31.37 -23.82 -23.44
C LEU A 218 -32.87 -23.40 -23.55
N ALA A 219 -33.34 -22.15 -23.69
CA ALA A 219 -32.78 -20.80 -24.00
C ALA A 219 -33.66 -19.70 -23.30
N GLN A 220 -33.76 -18.39 -23.62
CA GLN A 220 -33.28 -17.52 -24.71
C GLN A 220 -33.16 -16.01 -24.29
N MET A 221 -33.85 -15.08 -24.96
CA MET A 221 -33.74 -13.59 -24.94
C MET A 221 -35.06 -12.94 -24.39
N ASP A 222 -35.26 -11.62 -24.19
CA ASP A 222 -34.74 -10.42 -24.90
C ASP A 222 -34.73 -9.11 -24.03
N THR A 223 -34.46 -7.97 -24.68
CA THR A 223 -33.92 -6.66 -24.25
C THR A 223 -34.83 -5.66 -23.52
N SER A 224 -34.24 -4.78 -22.67
CA SER A 224 -34.25 -3.30 -22.84
C SER A 224 -33.67 -2.52 -21.62
N THR A 225 -32.75 -1.58 -21.86
CA THR A 225 -32.19 -0.53 -20.95
C THR A 225 -31.87 0.72 -21.81
N TYR A 226 -31.69 1.96 -21.32
CA TYR A 226 -30.97 2.46 -20.13
C TYR A 226 -31.59 3.73 -19.53
N VAL A 227 -31.35 3.96 -18.23
CA VAL A 227 -30.76 5.18 -17.63
C VAL A 227 -30.67 5.02 -16.09
N LEU A 228 -29.57 5.45 -15.49
CA LEU A 228 -29.29 5.55 -14.04
C LEU A 228 -29.51 4.28 -13.19
N ASN A 229 -28.45 3.48 -13.07
CA ASN A 229 -28.42 2.25 -12.27
C ASN A 229 -27.98 2.49 -10.81
N ASN A 230 -28.93 2.73 -9.90
CA ASN A 230 -28.71 2.45 -8.46
C ASN A 230 -30.03 2.03 -7.76
N SER A 231 -30.72 1.06 -8.36
CA SER A 231 -31.96 0.48 -7.84
C SER A 231 -32.22 -0.92 -8.43
N LEU A 232 -31.49 -1.93 -7.96
CA LEU A 232 -31.73 -3.31 -8.39
C LEU A 232 -33.03 -3.85 -7.77
N GLU A 233 -34.10 -3.83 -8.56
CA GLU A 233 -35.44 -4.22 -8.13
C GLU A 233 -35.61 -5.71 -7.79
N LYS A 234 -36.59 -5.97 -6.93
CA LYS A 234 -37.03 -7.32 -6.54
C LYS A 234 -37.77 -8.03 -7.68
N LYS A 235 -37.07 -8.92 -8.37
CA LYS A 235 -37.65 -10.16 -8.93
C LYS A 235 -36.93 -11.37 -8.35
N ASN A 236 -37.63 -12.50 -8.23
CA ASN A 236 -37.14 -13.70 -7.53
C ASN A 236 -36.05 -14.47 -8.31
N LYS A 237 -34.88 -13.84 -8.52
CA LYS A 237 -33.61 -14.59 -8.55
C LYS A 237 -33.31 -15.05 -7.12
N GLU A 238 -32.68 -16.21 -6.96
CA GLU A 238 -32.09 -16.62 -5.68
C GLU A 238 -31.08 -15.54 -5.27
N SER A 239 -31.38 -14.75 -4.23
CA SER A 239 -30.64 -13.49 -4.04
C SER A 239 -29.17 -13.76 -3.74
N LEU A 240 -28.32 -13.28 -4.64
CA LEU A 240 -26.87 -13.46 -4.66
C LEU A 240 -26.26 -13.26 -3.26
N LEU A 241 -25.31 -14.11 -2.87
CA LEU A 241 -24.52 -13.87 -1.67
C LEU A 241 -23.21 -13.18 -2.09
N VAL A 242 -23.23 -11.86 -1.97
CA VAL A 242 -22.06 -10.99 -2.14
C VAL A 242 -21.34 -10.91 -0.79
N LEU A 243 -20.01 -10.90 -0.80
CA LEU A 243 -19.17 -10.97 0.42
C LEU A 243 -18.22 -9.78 0.56
N ASP A 244 -18.49 -8.69 -0.16
CA ASP A 244 -17.76 -7.41 -0.08
C ASP A 244 -17.70 -6.91 1.37
N LYS A 245 -16.53 -6.42 1.79
CA LYS A 245 -16.30 -5.93 3.15
C LYS A 245 -17.19 -4.70 3.41
N PRO A 246 -18.00 -4.67 4.49
CA PRO A 246 -18.91 -3.56 4.75
C PRO A 246 -18.19 -2.22 5.06
N GLU A 247 -18.13 -1.32 4.08
CA GLU A 247 -17.58 0.03 4.25
C GLU A 247 -18.63 1.08 4.70
N PHE A 248 -18.14 2.20 5.24
CA PHE A 248 -18.93 3.41 5.42
C PHE A 248 -19.05 4.20 4.10
N PRO A 249 -20.26 4.63 3.69
CA PRO A 249 -20.44 5.44 2.49
C PRO A 249 -19.58 6.70 2.52
N SER A 250 -18.70 6.82 1.53
CA SER A 250 -17.77 7.94 1.35
C SER A 250 -18.14 8.67 0.04
N PRO A 251 -19.26 9.42 0.00
CA PRO A 251 -19.83 10.01 -1.22
C PRO A 251 -18.93 11.05 -1.90
N GLU A 252 -17.91 11.53 -1.19
CA GLU A 252 -16.83 12.34 -1.72
C GLU A 252 -15.98 11.56 -2.73
N LYS A 253 -15.73 10.25 -2.54
CA LYS A 253 -14.97 9.42 -3.49
C LYS A 253 -15.64 9.42 -4.89
N GLU A 254 -16.98 9.39 -4.94
CA GLU A 254 -17.76 9.45 -6.19
C GLU A 254 -17.61 10.80 -6.92
N LEU A 255 -17.44 11.90 -6.17
CA LEU A 255 -17.30 13.26 -6.71
C LEU A 255 -15.84 13.67 -6.96
N LEU A 256 -14.89 12.95 -6.38
CA LEU A 256 -13.44 13.20 -6.41
C LEU A 256 -12.69 12.12 -7.21
N PHE A 257 -13.40 11.28 -7.97
CA PHE A 257 -12.84 10.12 -8.69
C PHE A 257 -11.62 10.45 -9.56
N PHE A 258 -11.57 11.67 -10.10
CA PHE A 258 -10.47 12.16 -10.94
C PHE A 258 -9.14 12.37 -10.21
N PHE A 259 -9.13 12.42 -8.87
CA PHE A 259 -7.90 12.41 -8.05
C PHE A 259 -7.39 11.01 -7.70
N SER A 260 -8.22 9.98 -7.91
CA SER A 260 -7.88 8.61 -7.57
C SER A 260 -7.29 7.92 -8.79
N GLU A 261 -5.97 7.71 -8.83
CA GLU A 261 -5.37 6.88 -9.90
C GLU A 261 -5.95 5.45 -9.85
N THR A 262 -6.21 4.91 -8.65
CA THR A 262 -6.80 3.56 -8.46
C THR A 262 -8.23 3.43 -8.99
N TYR A 263 -9.01 4.51 -9.07
CA TYR A 263 -10.38 4.46 -9.63
C TYR A 263 -10.41 3.97 -11.08
N PHE A 264 -9.37 4.32 -11.86
CA PHE A 264 -9.26 3.93 -13.28
C PHE A 264 -8.62 2.54 -13.47
N PHE A 265 -8.04 1.95 -12.42
CA PHE A 265 -7.48 0.59 -12.42
C PHE A 265 -8.46 -0.46 -11.85
N ASP A 266 -9.49 -0.05 -11.12
CA ASP A 266 -10.58 -0.92 -10.65
C ASP A 266 -11.64 -1.14 -11.74
N LEU A 267 -11.77 -2.39 -12.20
CA LEU A 267 -12.75 -2.83 -13.21
C LEU A 267 -14.21 -2.63 -12.78
N HIS A 268 -14.50 -2.54 -11.49
CA HIS A 268 -15.87 -2.37 -11.00
C HIS A 268 -16.42 -0.95 -11.22
N ASN A 269 -15.55 0.02 -11.53
CA ASN A 269 -15.95 1.37 -11.95
C ASN A 269 -16.31 1.46 -13.45
N TYR A 270 -16.00 0.43 -14.25
CA TYR A 270 -16.29 0.43 -15.68
C TYR A 270 -17.73 -0.03 -15.97
N SER A 271 -18.42 0.71 -16.83
CA SER A 271 -19.76 0.39 -17.34
C SER A 271 -19.70 -0.58 -18.52
N GLY A 272 -20.68 -1.50 -18.60
CA GLY A 272 -20.77 -2.50 -19.67
C GLY A 272 -20.01 -3.80 -19.36
N ASN A 273 -19.98 -4.72 -20.32
CA ASN A 273 -19.40 -6.06 -20.14
C ASN A 273 -17.87 -6.06 -20.33
N VAL A 274 -17.11 -5.27 -19.57
CA VAL A 274 -15.64 -5.22 -19.73
C VAL A 274 -15.01 -6.58 -19.43
N GLN A 275 -14.16 -7.05 -20.34
CA GLN A 275 -13.33 -8.25 -20.20
C GLN A 275 -11.93 -7.93 -19.68
N LYS A 276 -11.32 -6.87 -20.22
CA LYS A 276 -9.92 -6.52 -20.04
C LYS A 276 -9.74 -5.03 -20.29
N VAL A 277 -8.80 -4.42 -19.59
CA VAL A 277 -8.28 -3.09 -19.93
C VAL A 277 -6.75 -3.18 -20.00
N ASP A 278 -6.17 -2.82 -21.14
CA ASP A 278 -4.76 -2.43 -21.21
C ASP A 278 -4.68 -0.92 -21.01
N ASN A 279 -3.71 -0.43 -20.24
CA ASN A 279 -3.40 1.00 -20.21
C ASN A 279 -1.94 1.26 -20.61
N VAL A 280 -1.72 2.44 -21.19
CA VAL A 280 -0.40 2.94 -21.59
C VAL A 280 -0.25 4.34 -21.00
N ARG A 281 0.67 4.50 -20.04
CA ARG A 281 1.05 5.78 -19.44
C ARG A 281 2.29 6.29 -20.17
N LEU A 282 2.23 7.51 -20.68
CA LEU A 282 3.37 8.20 -21.32
C LEU A 282 3.65 9.47 -20.54
N VAL A 283 4.91 9.67 -20.15
CA VAL A 283 5.40 10.91 -19.52
C VAL A 283 6.24 11.67 -20.55
N TYR A 284 6.06 12.98 -20.61
CA TYR A 284 6.66 13.85 -21.61
C TYR A 284 7.50 14.96 -20.96
N HIS A 285 8.55 15.36 -21.67
CA HIS A 285 9.33 16.58 -21.43
C HIS A 285 8.69 17.76 -22.20
N PRO A 286 8.92 19.05 -21.82
CA PRO A 286 8.31 20.21 -22.48
C PRO A 286 8.53 20.36 -23.99
N ASP A 287 9.52 19.66 -24.57
CA ASP A 287 9.78 19.61 -26.01
C ASP A 287 9.12 18.40 -26.72
N GLU A 288 8.00 17.93 -26.17
CA GLU A 288 7.18 16.80 -26.65
C GLU A 288 7.87 15.43 -26.71
N ARG A 289 9.12 15.30 -26.23
CA ARG A 289 9.80 14.00 -26.13
C ARG A 289 9.24 13.16 -24.99
N ILE A 290 8.93 11.89 -25.29
CA ILE A 290 8.57 10.89 -24.28
C ILE A 290 9.82 10.56 -23.45
N ILE A 291 9.68 10.55 -22.11
CA ILE A 291 10.74 10.25 -21.15
C ILE A 291 10.48 8.99 -20.29
N SER A 292 9.22 8.60 -20.09
CA SER A 292 8.86 7.23 -19.66
C SER A 292 7.64 6.74 -20.44
N ALA A 293 7.51 5.42 -20.55
CA ALA A 293 6.41 4.75 -21.23
C ALA A 293 6.12 3.44 -20.49
N ASP A 294 5.06 3.45 -19.70
CA ASP A 294 4.71 2.40 -18.75
C ASP A 294 3.41 1.72 -19.21
N THR A 295 3.30 0.40 -19.07
CA THR A 295 2.11 -0.35 -19.53
C THR A 295 1.71 -1.41 -18.53
N SER A 296 0.44 -1.42 -18.11
CA SER A 296 -0.13 -2.51 -17.32
C SER A 296 -1.49 -2.94 -17.88
N SER A 297 -1.86 -4.19 -17.63
CA SER A 297 -3.10 -4.78 -18.13
C SER A 297 -3.80 -5.57 -17.04
N PHE A 298 -5.10 -5.44 -16.92
CA PHE A 298 -5.91 -6.12 -15.91
C PHE A 298 -7.14 -6.75 -16.54
N GLU A 299 -7.43 -8.01 -16.15
CA GLU A 299 -8.45 -8.87 -16.77
C GLU A 299 -9.52 -9.30 -15.76
N PHE A 300 -10.75 -9.48 -16.24
CA PHE A 300 -11.91 -9.76 -15.40
C PHE A 300 -12.12 -11.29 -15.24
N GLU A 301 -11.34 -11.89 -14.34
CA GLU A 301 -11.43 -13.31 -13.94
C GLU A 301 -12.70 -13.59 -13.09
N ASN A 302 -13.85 -13.54 -13.77
CA ASN A 302 -15.18 -13.68 -13.18
C ASN A 302 -15.47 -15.15 -12.80
N HIS A 303 -14.95 -15.63 -11.67
CA HIS A 303 -15.18 -17.00 -11.19
C HIS A 303 -16.53 -17.15 -10.47
N ALA A 304 -17.51 -17.73 -11.16
CA ALA A 304 -18.86 -17.98 -10.62
C ALA A 304 -18.95 -19.32 -9.86
N PHE A 305 -18.60 -19.33 -8.57
CA PHE A 305 -18.63 -20.54 -7.75
C PHE A 305 -20.06 -21.05 -7.48
N LYS A 306 -20.48 -22.07 -8.23
CA LYS A 306 -21.81 -22.69 -8.16
C LYS A 306 -21.79 -24.13 -7.61
N ASP A 307 -21.22 -24.33 -6.43
CA ASP A 307 -21.44 -25.58 -5.69
C ASP A 307 -22.71 -25.49 -4.82
N LEU A 308 -23.76 -26.18 -5.28
CA LEU A 308 -25.06 -26.28 -4.63
C LEU A 308 -25.01 -26.92 -3.22
N ARG A 309 -23.89 -27.56 -2.85
CA ARG A 309 -23.63 -28.11 -1.51
C ARG A 309 -23.15 -27.04 -0.53
N ILE A 310 -22.47 -26.01 -1.03
CA ILE A 310 -21.89 -24.92 -0.24
C ILE A 310 -22.87 -23.75 -0.13
N SER A 311 -23.59 -23.42 -1.21
CA SER A 311 -24.61 -22.36 -1.20
C SER A 311 -25.75 -22.61 -2.20
N ARG A 312 -26.98 -22.30 -1.78
CA ARG A 312 -28.18 -22.22 -2.64
C ARG A 312 -28.33 -20.87 -3.36
N LYS A 313 -27.27 -20.08 -3.35
CA LYS A 313 -27.17 -18.74 -3.91
C LYS A 313 -25.76 -18.64 -4.49
N PRO A 314 -25.56 -18.24 -5.76
CA PRO A 314 -24.21 -18.05 -6.26
C PRO A 314 -23.46 -17.04 -5.38
N ILE A 315 -22.15 -17.26 -5.27
CA ILE A 315 -21.19 -16.30 -4.75
C ILE A 315 -20.43 -15.81 -5.99
N ILE A 316 -20.27 -14.50 -6.12
CA ILE A 316 -19.31 -13.95 -7.09
C ILE A 316 -17.98 -13.85 -6.36
N ASP A 317 -16.95 -14.36 -7.00
CA ASP A 317 -15.57 -14.14 -6.59
C ASP A 317 -15.04 -12.84 -7.22
N HIS A 318 -14.37 -12.05 -6.39
CA HIS A 318 -13.74 -10.77 -6.73
C HIS A 318 -12.24 -10.77 -6.34
N ILE A 319 -11.71 -11.91 -5.89
CA ILE A 319 -10.44 -12.02 -5.14
C ILE A 319 -9.63 -13.30 -5.45
N GLY A 320 -9.97 -14.06 -6.50
CA GLY A 320 -9.20 -15.25 -6.92
C GLY A 320 -9.39 -16.45 -5.98
N VAL A 321 -10.58 -16.61 -5.41
CA VAL A 321 -10.91 -17.60 -4.36
C VAL A 321 -10.93 -19.02 -4.91
N ASP A 322 -9.81 -19.74 -4.83
CA ASP A 322 -9.67 -21.16 -5.16
C ASP A 322 -10.80 -22.04 -4.61
N SER A 323 -11.24 -21.80 -3.37
CA SER A 323 -12.30 -22.60 -2.76
C SER A 323 -13.08 -21.89 -1.64
N ILE A 324 -14.30 -22.39 -1.41
CA ILE A 324 -15.23 -21.86 -0.41
C ILE A 324 -15.68 -22.99 0.51
N ALA A 325 -15.65 -22.77 1.83
CA ALA A 325 -16.31 -23.63 2.81
C ALA A 325 -17.45 -22.87 3.51
N LYS A 326 -18.48 -23.61 3.97
CA LYS A 326 -19.57 -23.04 4.77
C LYS A 326 -19.98 -23.95 5.91
N LYS A 327 -20.11 -23.36 7.11
CA LYS A 327 -20.51 -24.07 8.34
C LYS A 327 -21.54 -23.23 9.11
N GLY A 328 -22.81 -23.49 8.82
CA GLY A 328 -23.93 -22.72 9.37
C GLY A 328 -23.89 -21.27 8.87
N ASN A 329 -23.63 -20.32 9.77
CA ASN A 329 -23.53 -18.90 9.47
C ASN A 329 -22.14 -18.47 9.00
N THR A 330 -21.09 -19.24 9.29
CA THR A 330 -19.72 -18.93 8.88
C THR A 330 -19.48 -19.37 7.43
N VAL A 331 -18.92 -18.48 6.61
CA VAL A 331 -18.34 -18.75 5.30
C VAL A 331 -16.83 -18.57 5.41
N GLN A 332 -16.05 -19.40 4.73
CA GLN A 332 -14.59 -19.26 4.63
C GLN A 332 -14.25 -19.24 3.15
N LEU A 333 -13.49 -18.23 2.72
CA LEU A 333 -12.90 -18.09 1.40
C LEU A 333 -11.41 -18.43 1.53
N PHE A 334 -10.88 -19.23 0.61
CA PHE A 334 -9.47 -19.61 0.54
C PHE A 334 -8.94 -19.23 -0.83
N HIS A 335 -7.79 -18.57 -0.87
CA HIS A 335 -7.02 -18.33 -2.10
C HIS A 335 -5.53 -18.55 -1.81
N PHE A 336 -4.76 -18.84 -2.85
CA PHE A 336 -3.32 -18.64 -2.77
C PHE A 336 -2.97 -17.16 -2.99
N ASP A 337 -1.91 -16.67 -2.37
CA ASP A 337 -1.27 -15.40 -2.74
C ASP A 337 -0.18 -15.63 -3.81
N GLU A 338 0.52 -14.55 -4.19
CA GLU A 338 1.57 -14.58 -5.21
C GLU A 338 2.78 -15.46 -4.82
N GLU A 339 3.00 -15.66 -3.52
CA GLU A 339 4.04 -16.56 -2.98
C GLU A 339 3.57 -18.02 -2.89
N MET A 340 2.33 -18.32 -3.32
CA MET A 340 1.62 -19.60 -3.17
C MET A 340 1.35 -19.98 -1.70
N ASP A 341 1.30 -19.02 -0.79
CA ASP A 341 0.96 -19.24 0.61
C ASP A 341 -0.57 -19.20 0.83
N TYR A 342 -1.04 -19.90 1.87
CA TYR A 342 -2.47 -20.26 1.99
C TYR A 342 -3.29 -19.24 2.80
N VAL A 343 -3.59 -18.11 2.14
CA VAL A 343 -4.39 -17.01 2.70
C VAL A 343 -5.87 -17.41 2.82
N TYR A 344 -6.53 -16.99 3.91
CA TYR A 344 -7.97 -17.23 4.05
C TYR A 344 -8.73 -16.15 4.83
N GLN A 345 -9.97 -15.94 4.39
CA GLN A 345 -10.88 -14.94 4.92
C GLN A 345 -12.11 -15.64 5.51
N VAL A 346 -12.44 -15.33 6.76
CA VAL A 346 -13.54 -15.96 7.52
C VAL A 346 -14.63 -14.95 7.80
N TYR A 347 -15.81 -15.13 7.19
CA TYR A 347 -16.96 -14.25 7.35
C TYR A 347 -18.04 -14.91 8.20
N GLU A 348 -18.41 -14.29 9.33
CA GLU A 348 -19.63 -14.65 10.06
C GLU A 348 -20.82 -13.83 9.57
N LEU A 349 -21.89 -14.52 9.16
CA LEU A 349 -23.09 -13.90 8.60
C LEU A 349 -24.27 -13.93 9.58
N LYS A 350 -24.98 -12.80 9.70
CA LYS A 350 -26.28 -12.70 10.37
C LYS A 350 -27.29 -12.07 9.43
N ASP A 351 -28.42 -12.74 9.22
CA ASP A 351 -29.48 -12.30 8.29
C ASP A 351 -28.96 -11.96 6.88
N ALA A 352 -27.90 -12.68 6.45
CA ALA A 352 -27.10 -12.47 5.24
C ALA A 352 -26.29 -11.15 5.16
N GLN A 353 -26.03 -10.50 6.29
CA GLN A 353 -25.02 -9.44 6.43
C GLN A 353 -23.76 -9.98 7.12
N ILE A 354 -22.57 -9.53 6.72
CA ILE A 354 -21.32 -9.79 7.45
C ILE A 354 -21.39 -9.04 8.79
N VAL A 355 -21.27 -9.76 9.90
CA VAL A 355 -21.16 -9.20 11.26
C VAL A 355 -19.75 -9.32 11.84
N THR A 356 -18.96 -10.25 11.32
CA THR A 356 -17.53 -10.41 11.64
C THR A 356 -16.81 -10.82 10.36
N SER A 357 -15.65 -10.24 10.07
CA SER A 357 -14.66 -10.86 9.18
C SER A 357 -13.36 -11.09 9.93
N ALA A 358 -12.63 -12.15 9.62
CA ALA A 358 -11.24 -12.29 10.02
C ALA A 358 -10.40 -12.58 8.78
N ASP A 359 -9.36 -11.79 8.59
CA ASP A 359 -8.40 -11.92 7.50
C ASP A 359 -7.11 -12.51 8.06
N LEU A 360 -6.67 -13.63 7.48
CA LEU A 360 -5.42 -14.28 7.82
C LEU A 360 -4.51 -14.28 6.60
N THR A 361 -3.60 -13.31 6.54
CA THR A 361 -2.48 -13.34 5.61
C THR A 361 -1.37 -14.24 6.19
N SER A 362 -0.33 -14.48 5.40
CA SER A 362 0.94 -15.08 5.86
C SER A 362 1.66 -14.27 6.96
N VAL A 363 1.23 -13.03 7.21
CA VAL A 363 2.00 -12.02 7.94
C VAL A 363 1.28 -11.42 9.15
N LEU A 364 -0.03 -11.15 9.06
CA LEU A 364 -0.83 -10.52 10.13
C LEU A 364 -2.23 -11.13 10.24
N TYR A 365 -2.77 -11.12 11.46
CA TYR A 365 -4.15 -11.52 11.75
C TYR A 365 -4.99 -10.28 12.05
N TYR A 366 -6.03 -10.03 11.25
CA TYR A 366 -7.02 -8.99 11.52
C TYR A 366 -8.39 -9.60 11.82
N SER A 367 -9.06 -9.11 12.87
CA SER A 367 -10.45 -9.43 13.19
C SER A 367 -11.29 -8.16 13.22
N THR A 368 -12.34 -8.12 12.41
CA THR A 368 -13.16 -6.93 12.15
C THR A 368 -14.62 -7.18 12.53
N GLU A 369 -15.13 -6.48 13.54
CA GLU A 369 -16.53 -6.55 13.98
C GLU A 369 -17.40 -5.45 13.33
N TYR A 370 -18.57 -5.81 12.80
CA TYR A 370 -19.49 -4.91 12.09
C TYR A 370 -20.84 -4.77 12.81
N THR A 371 -21.15 -3.58 13.30
CA THR A 371 -22.43 -3.26 13.97
C THR A 371 -23.36 -2.47 13.05
N TYR A 372 -24.63 -2.87 12.95
CA TYR A 372 -25.65 -2.22 12.11
C TYR A 372 -26.82 -1.64 12.92
N ASN A 373 -27.53 -0.67 12.33
CA ASN A 373 -28.82 -0.19 12.83
C ASN A 373 -30.01 -1.01 12.32
N LYS A 374 -31.21 -0.74 12.85
CA LYS A 374 -32.48 -1.39 12.46
C LYS A 374 -32.95 -1.11 11.01
N LYS A 375 -32.17 -0.38 10.21
CA LYS A 375 -32.36 -0.16 8.76
C LYS A 375 -31.19 -0.74 7.94
N ASN A 376 -30.41 -1.65 8.54
CA ASN A 376 -29.26 -2.33 7.95
C ASN A 376 -28.15 -1.40 7.43
N LYS A 377 -28.05 -0.16 7.94
CA LYS A 377 -26.87 0.69 7.74
C LYS A 377 -25.84 0.40 8.82
N LEU A 378 -24.58 0.28 8.41
CA LEU A 378 -23.42 0.14 9.28
C LEU A 378 -23.34 1.33 10.25
N LEU A 379 -22.91 1.10 11.49
CA LEU A 379 -22.81 2.11 12.56
C LEU A 379 -21.42 2.14 13.20
N LYS A 380 -20.80 0.97 13.36
CA LYS A 380 -19.47 0.80 13.94
C LYS A 380 -18.73 -0.32 13.23
N VAL A 381 -17.45 -0.10 12.96
CA VAL A 381 -16.46 -1.11 12.61
C VAL A 381 -15.42 -1.11 13.73
N ILE A 382 -14.92 -2.29 14.11
CA ILE A 382 -13.80 -2.44 15.05
C ILE A 382 -12.83 -3.42 14.41
N THR A 383 -11.72 -2.93 13.87
CA THR A 383 -10.60 -3.76 13.42
C THR A 383 -9.66 -3.96 14.60
N THR A 384 -9.28 -5.19 14.91
CA THR A 384 -8.30 -5.54 15.93
C THR A 384 -7.23 -6.42 15.30
N ASP A 385 -5.95 -6.07 15.49
CA ASP A 385 -4.81 -6.89 15.06
C ASP A 385 -4.42 -7.94 16.14
N ASP A 386 -3.39 -8.74 15.86
CA ASP A 386 -2.81 -9.70 16.80
C ASP A 386 -2.10 -9.04 18.00
N TYR A 387 -1.61 -7.82 17.84
CA TYR A 387 -1.07 -6.98 18.92
C TYR A 387 -2.15 -6.39 19.85
N ASN A 388 -3.43 -6.51 19.48
CA ASN A 388 -4.62 -5.93 20.14
C ASN A 388 -4.74 -4.40 20.03
N ASN A 389 -4.03 -3.77 19.10
CA ASN A 389 -4.32 -2.41 18.65
C ASN A 389 -5.71 -2.38 18.01
N LYS A 390 -6.39 -1.23 18.06
CA LYS A 390 -7.77 -1.13 17.58
C LYS A 390 -8.00 0.11 16.75
N GLU A 391 -8.26 -0.10 15.45
CA GLU A 391 -8.98 0.90 14.69
C GLU A 391 -10.48 0.77 14.98
N ILE A 392 -11.11 1.88 15.34
CA ILE A 392 -12.55 1.97 15.57
C ILE A 392 -13.13 3.03 14.65
N GLU A 393 -13.93 2.62 13.68
CA GLU A 393 -14.72 3.57 12.88
C GLU A 393 -16.17 3.60 13.35
N THR A 394 -16.78 4.79 13.36
CA THR A 394 -18.20 4.99 13.69
C THR A 394 -18.86 5.96 12.71
N ALA A 395 -20.15 5.77 12.41
CA ALA A 395 -20.89 6.73 11.59
C ALA A 395 -22.28 7.08 12.13
N THR A 396 -22.70 8.31 11.83
CA THR A 396 -24.07 8.79 12.08
C THR A 396 -24.76 9.11 10.76
N TYR A 397 -26.10 8.96 10.74
CA TYR A 397 -26.92 9.10 9.53
C TYR A 397 -28.05 10.10 9.74
N ASN A 398 -28.37 10.82 8.67
CA ASN A 398 -29.53 11.70 8.60
C ASN A 398 -30.84 10.89 8.51
N LYS A 399 -32.00 11.52 8.76
CA LYS A 399 -33.32 10.83 8.81
C LYS A 399 -33.68 10.10 7.51
N ASN A 400 -33.21 10.63 6.37
CA ASN A 400 -33.30 10.08 5.02
C ASN A 400 -32.39 8.86 4.77
N GLY A 401 -31.38 8.63 5.61
CA GLY A 401 -30.41 7.54 5.46
C GLY A 401 -29.13 7.88 4.70
N THR A 402 -28.87 9.15 4.36
CA THR A 402 -27.51 9.58 3.96
C THR A 402 -26.61 9.63 5.19
N ILE A 403 -25.30 9.41 5.01
CA ILE A 403 -24.33 9.65 6.08
C ILE A 403 -24.39 11.13 6.52
N ARG A 404 -23.98 11.39 7.76
CA ARG A 404 -23.89 12.74 8.35
C ARG A 404 -22.50 13.00 8.92
N SER A 405 -21.91 11.98 9.54
CA SER A 405 -20.53 12.01 9.97
C SER A 405 -19.92 10.60 9.99
N LYS A 406 -18.62 10.51 9.74
CA LYS A 406 -17.76 9.36 10.08
C LYS A 406 -16.77 9.80 11.16
N LYS A 407 -16.31 8.88 12.00
CA LYS A 407 -15.25 9.14 12.98
C LYS A 407 -14.42 7.88 13.19
N SER A 408 -13.15 7.91 12.77
CA SER A 408 -12.15 6.89 13.12
C SER A 408 -11.40 7.27 14.40
N PHE A 409 -10.91 6.25 15.08
CA PHE A 409 -10.01 6.30 16.22
C PHE A 409 -8.95 5.21 16.01
N GLU A 410 -7.68 5.59 15.96
CA GLU A 410 -6.53 4.69 15.78
C GLU A 410 -5.65 4.75 17.04
N THR A 411 -5.08 3.62 17.48
CA THR A 411 -4.40 3.49 18.79
C THR A 411 -2.90 3.20 18.72
N SER A 412 -2.26 3.44 17.58
CA SER A 412 -0.84 3.20 17.30
C SER A 412 0.07 4.11 18.16
N ASP A 413 0.28 5.36 17.72
CA ASP A 413 1.22 6.31 18.33
C ASP A 413 0.53 7.30 19.31
N GLY A 414 -0.51 6.82 20.00
CA GLY A 414 -1.41 7.64 20.81
C GLY A 414 -2.86 7.31 20.47
N ILE A 415 -3.76 8.30 20.53
CA ILE A 415 -5.11 8.17 19.95
C ILE A 415 -5.29 9.21 18.86
N SER A 416 -5.06 8.81 17.61
CA SER A 416 -5.38 9.62 16.43
C SER A 416 -6.89 9.60 16.20
N ILE A 417 -7.50 10.77 16.03
CA ILE A 417 -8.95 10.92 15.90
C ILE A 417 -9.29 11.76 14.69
N THR A 418 -9.79 11.10 13.65
CA THR A 418 -10.26 11.72 12.40
C THR A 418 -11.78 11.74 12.39
N THR A 419 -12.38 12.94 12.44
CA THR A 419 -13.84 13.14 12.37
C THR A 419 -14.21 13.82 11.06
N THR A 420 -14.95 13.14 10.19
CA THR A 420 -15.44 13.67 8.92
C THR A 420 -16.93 13.99 9.02
N THR A 421 -17.34 15.18 8.59
CA THR A 421 -18.73 15.67 8.62
C THR A 421 -19.22 15.99 7.20
N TYR A 422 -20.44 15.58 6.89
CA TYR A 422 -21.03 15.67 5.54
C TYR A 422 -22.24 16.62 5.52
N SER A 423 -22.10 17.70 4.78
CA SER A 423 -23.12 18.75 4.60
C SER A 423 -23.80 18.63 3.24
N TYR A 424 -25.14 18.70 3.21
CA TYR A 424 -25.93 18.49 2.00
C TYR A 424 -26.95 19.60 1.74
N LYS A 425 -27.16 19.92 0.46
CA LYS A 425 -28.23 20.80 -0.04
C LYS A 425 -28.99 20.07 -1.15
N ASN A 426 -30.32 19.97 -1.04
CA ASN A 426 -31.17 19.30 -2.04
C ASN A 426 -30.75 17.85 -2.38
N LYS A 427 -30.12 17.14 -1.42
CA LYS A 427 -29.46 15.80 -1.53
C LYS A 427 -28.07 15.80 -2.17
N LEU A 428 -27.60 16.88 -2.79
CA LEU A 428 -26.21 17.02 -3.24
C LEU A 428 -25.30 17.22 -2.03
N LEU A 429 -24.10 16.61 -2.04
CA LEU A 429 -23.06 16.87 -1.05
C LEU A 429 -22.43 18.22 -1.36
N THR A 430 -22.56 19.21 -0.48
CA THR A 430 -22.02 20.56 -0.73
C THR A 430 -20.72 20.84 0.00
N GLN A 431 -20.41 20.09 1.05
CA GLN A 431 -19.18 20.25 1.82
C GLN A 431 -18.86 18.96 2.60
N VAL A 432 -17.57 18.64 2.65
CA VAL A 432 -16.95 17.64 3.53
C VAL A 432 -15.98 18.37 4.45
N GLU A 433 -16.08 18.16 5.75
CA GLU A 433 -15.16 18.72 6.74
C GLU A 433 -14.52 17.58 7.54
N THR A 434 -13.21 17.37 7.36
CA THR A 434 -12.42 16.36 8.08
C THR A 434 -11.51 17.05 9.09
N HIS A 435 -11.64 16.67 10.36
CA HIS A 435 -10.93 17.25 11.49
C HIS A 435 -10.17 16.14 12.23
N SER A 436 -8.84 16.16 12.12
CA SER A 436 -7.92 15.14 12.62
C SER A 436 -7.02 15.69 13.72
N VAL A 437 -6.99 15.02 14.87
CA VAL A 437 -6.23 15.43 16.08
C VAL A 437 -5.64 14.20 16.76
N LEU A 438 -4.37 14.27 17.16
CA LEU A 438 -3.69 13.24 17.96
C LEU A 438 -3.80 13.58 19.46
N TYR A 439 -4.16 12.59 20.29
CA TYR A 439 -4.28 12.76 21.74
C TYR A 439 -3.46 11.73 22.53
N PHE A 440 -2.59 12.22 23.42
CA PHE A 440 -1.84 11.37 24.36
C PHE A 440 -2.67 11.06 25.61
N VAL A 441 -3.59 10.09 25.49
CA VAL A 441 -4.50 9.70 26.56
C VAL A 441 -3.91 8.60 27.45
N PRO A 442 -3.86 8.76 28.78
CA PRO A 442 -3.49 7.69 29.72
C PRO A 442 -4.62 6.66 29.81
N LEU A 443 -4.60 5.69 28.90
CA LEU A 443 -5.60 4.61 28.79
C LEU A 443 -5.67 3.71 30.03
N ASP A 444 -4.62 3.68 30.86
CA ASP A 444 -4.62 3.03 32.16
C ASP A 444 -5.60 3.66 33.18
N LYS A 445 -6.03 4.91 32.92
CA LYS A 445 -6.87 5.71 33.83
C LYS A 445 -8.28 5.98 33.30
N GLU A 446 -8.52 5.99 31.99
CA GLU A 446 -9.88 6.14 31.42
C GLU A 446 -10.55 4.77 31.21
N GLN A 447 -11.37 4.36 32.18
CA GLN A 447 -12.17 3.12 32.16
C GLN A 447 -13.32 3.11 31.14
N LYS A 448 -13.29 3.98 30.13
CA LYS A 448 -14.35 4.13 29.12
C LYS A 448 -13.90 3.52 27.79
N PRO A 449 -14.82 2.97 27.00
CA PRO A 449 -14.55 2.71 25.59
C PRO A 449 -14.01 3.97 24.90
N ILE A 450 -13.01 3.81 24.04
CA ILE A 450 -12.31 4.88 23.32
C ILE A 450 -13.31 5.87 22.71
N GLU A 451 -14.37 5.38 22.06
CA GLU A 451 -15.36 6.24 21.41
C GLU A 451 -16.22 7.10 22.36
N LYS A 452 -16.03 6.96 23.68
CA LYS A 452 -16.78 7.62 24.77
C LYS A 452 -15.87 8.39 25.76
N ILE A 453 -14.56 8.44 25.52
CA ILE A 453 -13.64 9.30 26.26
C ILE A 453 -13.94 10.77 25.95
N ASN A 454 -13.81 11.67 26.93
CA ASN A 454 -13.96 13.10 26.69
C ASN A 454 -12.61 13.74 26.34
N TYR A 455 -12.32 13.79 25.05
CA TYR A 455 -11.04 14.28 24.51
C TYR A 455 -10.75 15.76 24.83
N SER A 456 -11.77 16.58 25.12
CA SER A 456 -11.58 17.98 25.55
C SER A 456 -10.86 18.14 26.91
N LYS A 457 -10.55 17.03 27.61
CA LYS A 457 -9.66 17.02 28.79
C LYS A 457 -8.17 16.96 28.42
N TYR A 458 -7.88 16.49 27.22
CA TYR A 458 -6.55 16.21 26.68
C TYR A 458 -6.22 17.15 25.52
N THR A 459 -7.00 18.23 25.38
CA THR A 459 -6.68 19.39 24.55
C THR A 459 -6.00 20.42 25.44
N ASP A 460 -4.75 20.69 25.15
CA ASP A 460 -3.96 21.81 25.68
C ASP A 460 -3.73 22.85 24.58
N ASP A 461 -2.77 23.76 24.78
CA ASP A 461 -2.51 24.85 23.85
C ASP A 461 -1.59 24.43 22.67
N ASP A 462 -0.84 23.33 22.84
CA ASP A 462 0.08 22.79 21.83
C ASP A 462 -0.58 21.69 20.97
N THR A 463 -1.73 21.17 21.39
CA THR A 463 -2.54 20.16 20.69
C THR A 463 -2.79 20.54 19.23
N PHE A 464 -2.14 19.81 18.32
CA PHE A 464 -2.14 20.11 16.89
C PHE A 464 -3.41 19.58 16.20
N ILE A 465 -4.06 20.46 15.43
CA ILE A 465 -5.31 20.21 14.72
C ILE A 465 -5.05 20.31 13.21
N ASN A 466 -5.31 19.22 12.49
CA ASN A 466 -5.43 19.22 11.04
C ASN A 466 -6.91 19.35 10.66
N LEU A 467 -7.25 20.43 9.96
CA LEU A 467 -8.58 20.65 9.39
C LEU A 467 -8.48 20.65 7.87
N ASN A 468 -9.27 19.80 7.21
CA ASN A 468 -9.44 19.81 5.76
C ASN A 468 -10.91 20.02 5.41
N THR A 469 -11.20 20.98 4.53
CA THR A 469 -12.56 21.29 4.09
C THR A 469 -12.64 21.27 2.57
N VAL A 470 -13.47 20.38 2.02
CA VAL A 470 -13.72 20.26 0.58
C VAL A 470 -15.13 20.75 0.28
N ASP A 471 -15.24 21.90 -0.39
CA ASP A 471 -16.50 22.52 -0.81
C ASP A 471 -16.83 22.14 -2.26
N PHE A 472 -18.09 21.81 -2.52
CA PHE A 472 -18.60 21.35 -3.82
C PHE A 472 -19.68 22.30 -4.34
N LEU A 473 -19.42 22.93 -5.49
CA LEU A 473 -20.31 23.91 -6.11
C LEU A 473 -20.93 23.34 -7.40
N TYR A 474 -22.25 23.47 -7.50
CA TYR A 474 -23.04 22.96 -8.61
C TYR A 474 -23.74 24.09 -9.38
N ASN A 475 -23.96 23.89 -10.68
CA ASN A 475 -24.77 24.78 -11.50
C ASN A 475 -26.28 24.49 -11.37
N ASP A 476 -27.12 25.26 -12.06
CA ASP A 476 -28.59 25.14 -12.01
C ASP A 476 -29.15 23.80 -12.52
N LYS A 477 -28.35 23.00 -13.23
CA LYS A 477 -28.70 21.63 -13.64
C LYS A 477 -28.28 20.57 -12.62
N ASN A 478 -27.58 20.95 -11.56
CA ASN A 478 -26.92 20.09 -10.57
C ASN A 478 -25.66 19.35 -11.10
N GLU A 479 -25.00 19.89 -12.14
CA GLU A 479 -23.67 19.42 -12.59
C GLU A 479 -22.59 20.04 -11.66
N LEU A 480 -21.57 19.26 -11.24
CA LEU A 480 -20.49 19.74 -10.35
C LEU A 480 -19.51 20.61 -11.15
N VAL A 481 -19.51 21.92 -10.94
CA VAL A 481 -18.71 22.87 -11.74
C VAL A 481 -17.45 23.37 -11.03
N LYS A 482 -17.36 23.23 -9.70
CA LYS A 482 -16.14 23.59 -8.96
C LYS A 482 -16.00 22.79 -7.68
N VAL A 483 -14.76 22.39 -7.37
CA VAL A 483 -14.34 21.88 -6.05
C VAL A 483 -13.29 22.84 -5.49
N VAL A 484 -13.36 23.13 -4.19
CA VAL A 484 -12.35 23.92 -3.48
C VAL A 484 -11.93 23.17 -2.23
N GLU A 485 -10.65 22.84 -2.10
CA GLU A 485 -10.09 22.16 -0.94
C GLU A 485 -9.24 23.13 -0.11
N ASN A 486 -9.48 23.18 1.20
CA ASN A 486 -8.78 24.04 2.15
C ASN A 486 -8.20 23.17 3.27
N SER A 487 -6.89 22.97 3.28
CA SER A 487 -6.18 22.18 4.30
C SER A 487 -5.40 23.12 5.22
N LYS A 488 -5.51 22.94 6.54
CA LYS A 488 -4.90 23.83 7.54
C LYS A 488 -4.47 23.06 8.79
N GLY A 489 -3.19 23.11 9.12
CA GLY A 489 -2.63 22.67 10.39
C GLY A 489 -2.47 23.84 11.37
N PHE A 490 -2.89 23.67 12.63
CA PHE A 490 -2.77 24.70 13.64
C PHE A 490 -2.79 24.16 15.08
N SER A 491 -2.09 24.84 15.99
CA SER A 491 -2.25 24.74 17.45
C SER A 491 -2.74 26.09 18.01
N LYS A 492 -2.90 26.21 19.34
CA LYS A 492 -3.27 27.49 19.98
C LYS A 492 -2.02 28.32 20.34
N ASN A 493 -0.90 27.69 20.64
CA ASN A 493 0.38 28.35 20.92
C ASN A 493 1.10 28.82 19.65
N GLU A 494 1.22 27.96 18.63
CA GLU A 494 1.99 28.28 17.41
C GLU A 494 1.15 29.05 16.37
N GLY A 495 -0.18 28.97 16.47
CA GLY A 495 -1.08 29.54 15.48
C GLY A 495 -1.21 28.63 14.27
N VAL A 496 -0.99 29.16 13.05
CA VAL A 496 -1.25 28.44 11.80
C VAL A 496 0.06 27.99 11.16
N ASN A 497 0.45 26.74 11.41
CA ASN A 497 1.72 26.17 10.96
C ASN A 497 1.74 25.95 9.44
N TYR A 498 0.60 25.54 8.86
CA TYR A 498 0.42 25.51 7.40
C TYR A 498 -1.02 25.85 7.00
N LYS A 499 -1.18 26.40 5.80
CA LYS A 499 -2.46 26.50 5.10
C LYS A 499 -2.24 26.31 3.60
N ASN A 500 -2.90 25.32 3.02
CA ASN A 500 -3.02 25.11 1.58
C ASN A 500 -4.44 25.42 1.12
N MET A 501 -4.60 25.83 -0.13
CA MET A 501 -5.89 25.97 -0.80
C MET A 501 -5.73 25.52 -2.25
N GLN A 502 -6.44 24.45 -2.61
CA GLN A 502 -6.48 23.93 -3.97
C GLN A 502 -7.84 24.24 -4.59
N THR A 503 -7.90 24.43 -5.90
CA THR A 503 -9.15 24.76 -6.59
C THR A 503 -9.23 24.08 -7.93
N PHE A 504 -10.39 23.52 -8.24
CA PHE A 504 -10.65 22.72 -9.42
C PHE A 504 -11.92 23.24 -10.09
N ASP A 505 -11.80 23.82 -11.27
CA ASP A 505 -12.95 24.23 -12.09
C ASP A 505 -13.22 23.18 -13.17
N LEU A 506 -14.46 22.70 -13.24
CA LEU A 506 -14.88 21.57 -14.08
C LEU A 506 -15.74 22.06 -15.26
N GLU A 507 -15.32 21.72 -16.48
CA GLU A 507 -16.04 22.01 -17.72
C GLU A 507 -16.44 20.71 -18.43
N TYR A 508 -17.74 20.43 -18.45
CA TYR A 508 -18.30 19.29 -19.18
C TYR A 508 -18.53 19.61 -20.66
N LYS A 509 -18.03 18.74 -21.53
CA LYS A 509 -18.25 18.74 -22.99
C LYS A 509 -18.77 17.37 -23.43
N SER A 510 -19.19 17.26 -24.69
CA SER A 510 -19.54 15.95 -25.29
C SER A 510 -18.37 14.99 -25.09
N ASN A 511 -18.64 13.82 -24.47
CA ASN A 511 -17.70 12.75 -24.18
C ASN A 511 -16.33 13.19 -23.59
N LYS A 512 -16.28 14.34 -22.90
CA LYS A 512 -15.05 14.89 -22.30
C LYS A 512 -15.34 15.72 -21.06
N LEU A 513 -14.57 15.53 -19.99
CA LEU A 513 -14.49 16.41 -18.84
C LEU A 513 -13.13 17.11 -18.85
N ILE A 514 -13.14 18.44 -18.72
CA ILE A 514 -11.92 19.23 -18.56
C ILE A 514 -11.88 19.74 -17.12
N ILE A 515 -10.74 19.63 -16.46
CA ILE A 515 -10.53 20.12 -15.09
C ILE A 515 -9.33 21.07 -15.09
N ILE A 516 -9.54 22.29 -14.63
CA ILE A 516 -8.49 23.29 -14.43
C ILE A 516 -8.16 23.30 -12.95
N ALA A 517 -6.95 22.87 -12.60
CA ALA A 517 -6.46 22.72 -11.24
C ALA A 517 -5.44 23.82 -10.90
N SER A 518 -5.80 24.65 -9.92
CA SER A 518 -4.89 25.57 -9.25
C SER A 518 -4.27 24.83 -8.05
N LEU A 519 -3.09 24.27 -8.30
CA LEU A 519 -2.15 23.71 -7.30
C LEU A 519 -0.96 24.70 -7.18
N PRO A 520 0.15 24.38 -6.48
CA PRO A 520 1.37 25.21 -6.57
C PRO A 520 1.89 25.38 -8.01
N GLU A 521 1.59 24.42 -8.88
CA GLU A 521 1.66 24.53 -10.33
C GLU A 521 0.24 24.54 -10.91
N ASN A 522 -0.04 25.34 -11.94
CA ASN A 522 -1.33 25.24 -12.62
C ASN A 522 -1.32 24.01 -13.54
N ARG A 523 -2.28 23.11 -13.35
CA ARG A 523 -2.45 21.89 -14.16
C ARG A 523 -3.80 21.90 -14.86
N ARG A 524 -3.85 21.35 -16.07
CA ARG A 524 -5.10 21.17 -16.83
C ARG A 524 -5.23 19.71 -17.23
N TYR A 525 -6.37 19.10 -16.92
CA TYR A 525 -6.65 17.70 -17.21
C TYR A 525 -7.79 17.58 -18.23
N GLU A 526 -7.66 16.67 -19.19
CA GLU A 526 -8.75 16.26 -20.06
C GLU A 526 -9.01 14.75 -19.92
N TYR A 527 -10.15 14.39 -19.35
CA TYR A 527 -10.67 13.02 -19.31
C TYR A 527 -11.59 12.83 -20.52
N ILE A 528 -11.25 11.91 -21.41
CA ILE A 528 -12.00 11.61 -22.63
C ILE A 528 -12.64 10.24 -22.48
N PHE A 529 -13.95 10.18 -22.74
CA PHE A 529 -14.77 9.00 -22.55
C PHE A 529 -15.09 8.28 -23.87
N ASP A 530 -15.44 7.01 -23.77
CA ASP A 530 -16.03 6.22 -24.86
C ASP A 530 -17.57 6.26 -24.85
N GLU A 531 -18.21 5.41 -25.65
CA GLU A 531 -19.68 5.35 -25.77
C GLU A 531 -20.38 4.66 -24.58
N HIS A 532 -19.64 3.94 -23.74
CA HIS A 532 -20.12 3.42 -22.45
C HIS A 532 -19.89 4.40 -21.30
N ALA A 533 -19.37 5.60 -21.60
CA ALA A 533 -18.92 6.62 -20.65
C ALA A 533 -17.70 6.19 -19.79
N ASN A 534 -16.95 5.19 -20.22
CA ASN A 534 -15.70 4.78 -19.56
C ASN A 534 -14.55 5.66 -20.03
N THR A 535 -13.57 5.90 -19.15
CA THR A 535 -12.40 6.74 -19.47
C THR A 535 -11.47 5.99 -20.41
N LYS A 536 -11.30 6.48 -21.63
CA LYS A 536 -10.38 5.91 -22.64
C LYS A 536 -9.08 6.67 -22.78
N GLU A 537 -9.03 7.93 -22.34
CA GLU A 537 -7.83 8.76 -22.39
C GLU A 537 -7.85 9.83 -21.29
N ILE A 538 -6.72 10.03 -20.62
CA ILE A 538 -6.48 11.12 -19.67
C ILE A 538 -5.23 11.87 -20.14
N ASN A 539 -5.38 13.14 -20.49
CA ASN A 539 -4.25 14.02 -20.78
C ASN A 539 -4.05 15.01 -19.61
N SER A 540 -2.86 15.08 -19.05
CA SER A 540 -2.46 16.08 -18.04
C SER A 540 -1.45 17.04 -18.65
N TYR A 541 -1.80 18.32 -18.63
CA TYR A 541 -1.00 19.43 -19.12
C TYR A 541 -0.48 20.28 -17.96
N VAL A 542 0.71 20.84 -18.13
CA VAL A 542 1.23 21.95 -17.32
C VAL A 542 0.79 23.27 -17.95
N VAL A 543 0.53 24.29 -17.14
CA VAL A 543 0.23 25.66 -17.58
C VAL A 543 1.22 26.61 -16.92
N GLU A 544 2.17 27.13 -17.72
CA GLU A 544 3.25 28.02 -17.29
C GLU A 544 3.32 29.23 -18.23
N ASN A 545 3.31 30.45 -17.67
CA ASN A 545 3.48 31.70 -18.43
C ASN A 545 2.54 31.84 -19.67
N ASP A 546 1.28 31.44 -19.51
CA ASP A 546 0.24 31.32 -20.55
C ASP A 546 0.50 30.26 -21.66
N GLU A 547 1.65 29.57 -21.64
CA GLU A 547 1.90 28.37 -22.45
C GLU A 547 1.29 27.13 -21.79
N THR A 548 1.01 26.09 -22.58
CA THR A 548 0.40 24.84 -22.10
C THR A 548 0.98 23.65 -22.84
N TRP A 549 1.70 22.77 -22.14
CA TRP A 549 2.39 21.62 -22.72
C TRP A 549 1.90 20.31 -22.09
N LEU A 550 1.89 19.22 -22.88
CA LEU A 550 1.43 17.90 -22.44
C LEU A 550 2.51 17.25 -21.57
N HIS A 551 2.18 16.92 -20.32
CA HIS A 551 3.12 16.33 -19.35
C HIS A 551 2.90 14.82 -19.17
N LYS A 552 1.64 14.37 -19.08
CA LYS A 552 1.30 12.94 -19.03
C LYS A 552 0.12 12.62 -19.92
N LYS A 553 0.14 11.45 -20.56
CA LYS A 553 -1.01 10.87 -21.26
C LYS A 553 -1.19 9.42 -20.84
N THR A 554 -2.35 9.09 -20.28
CA THR A 554 -2.76 7.70 -20.05
C THR A 554 -3.83 7.32 -21.08
N THR A 555 -3.63 6.23 -21.81
CA THR A 555 -4.60 5.74 -22.81
C THR A 555 -5.06 4.34 -22.43
N PHE A 556 -6.37 4.11 -22.35
CA PHE A 556 -6.99 2.85 -21.96
C PHE A 556 -7.62 2.16 -23.18
N LYS A 557 -7.22 0.92 -23.45
CA LYS A 557 -7.81 0.04 -24.47
C LYS A 557 -8.77 -0.92 -23.74
N ILE A 558 -10.04 -0.61 -23.80
CA ILE A 558 -11.08 -1.37 -23.11
C ILE A 558 -11.62 -2.44 -24.08
N LEU A 559 -11.52 -3.71 -23.70
CA LEU A 559 -12.12 -4.83 -24.41
C LEU A 559 -13.45 -5.20 -23.75
N TYR A 560 -14.53 -5.21 -24.55
CA TYR A 560 -15.87 -5.61 -24.11
C TYR A 560 -16.20 -7.03 -24.59
N ARG A 561 -16.99 -7.78 -23.81
CA ARG A 561 -17.61 -9.04 -24.22
C ARG A 561 -18.91 -8.75 -24.99
N GLU A 562 -19.03 -9.38 -26.16
CA GLU A 562 -20.25 -9.41 -26.99
C GLU A 562 -21.46 -10.05 -26.26
#